data_AF-A0A846YVB7-F1
#
_entry.id   AF-A0A846YVB7-F1
#
_cell.length_a   1.000
_cell.length_b   1.000
_cell.length_c   1.000
_cell.angle_alpha   90.00
_cell.angle_beta   90.00
_cell.angle_gamma   90.00
#
_symmetry.space_group_name_H-M   'P 1'
#
loop_
_entity.id
_entity.type
_entity.pdbx_description
1 polymer ?
#
loop_
_entity_poly.entity_id
_entity_poly.type
_entity_poly.pdbx_seq_one_letter_code
_entity_poly.pdbx_strand_id
1 'polypeptide(L)'
;MNRHRDAGAWAAADLDGVLAAEASAIAGMAEAEFAVGLAEVEDEFRRRQRDDVARARHASFVESLELDRAAYELACRHEADGDLGEAVRWYRVAAGNDHGDAALRLGRTLDRLAGAQGRAELHLVTEAAQAYAEAYAAGYPEAADRIDEMLAGYSCRREGPQQRAACSRVRDLASVNGVLSEERIRELSRHAARCVTCLAEFVALLKSASAALPSGGVIDPYD
;
A
#
# COMPACT_ATOMS: atom_id res chain seq x y z
N MET A 1 46.04 -50.48 -39.61
CA MET A 1 44.78 -50.32 -40.38
C MET A 1 43.71 -51.18 -39.72
N ASN A 2 42.89 -50.59 -38.86
CA ASN A 2 41.60 -49.94 -39.16
C ASN A 2 40.43 -50.94 -39.03
N ARG A 3 39.95 -51.14 -37.79
CA ARG A 3 38.68 -51.82 -37.45
C ARG A 3 38.06 -51.15 -36.22
N HIS A 4 37.72 -49.87 -36.35
CA HIS A 4 36.88 -49.16 -35.39
C HIS A 4 36.13 -48.06 -36.14
N ARG A 5 35.15 -48.42 -36.97
CA ARG A 5 34.25 -47.42 -37.57
C ARG A 5 32.90 -47.91 -38.13
N ASP A 6 32.38 -49.08 -37.75
CA ASP A 6 31.13 -49.59 -38.38
C ASP A 6 29.96 -49.87 -37.41
N ALA A 7 30.06 -49.49 -36.14
CA ALA A 7 28.98 -49.72 -35.16
C ALA A 7 27.90 -48.61 -35.12
N GLY A 8 28.10 -47.49 -35.85
CA GLY A 8 27.17 -46.36 -35.84
C GLY A 8 26.14 -46.36 -36.98
N ALA A 9 26.32 -47.18 -38.02
CA ALA A 9 25.50 -47.12 -39.24
C ALA A 9 24.25 -48.04 -39.22
N TRP A 10 24.24 -49.06 -38.35
CA TRP A 10 23.18 -50.08 -38.34
C TRP A 10 21.99 -49.71 -37.44
N ALA A 11 22.18 -48.80 -36.48
CA ALA A 11 21.11 -48.28 -35.63
C ALA A 11 20.28 -47.16 -36.31
N ALA A 12 20.87 -46.43 -37.25
CA ALA A 12 20.18 -45.37 -38.00
C ALA A 12 19.23 -45.94 -39.07
N ALA A 13 19.64 -47.00 -39.76
CA ALA A 13 18.82 -47.64 -40.80
C ALA A 13 17.56 -48.34 -40.26
N ASP A 14 17.60 -48.82 -39.01
CA ASP A 14 16.45 -49.43 -38.34
C ASP A 14 15.42 -48.38 -37.91
N LEU A 15 15.89 -47.22 -37.38
CA LEU A 15 15.03 -46.10 -37.04
C LEU A 15 14.33 -45.51 -38.26
N ASP A 16 15.05 -45.32 -39.37
CA ASP A 16 14.48 -44.81 -40.62
C ASP A 16 13.39 -45.75 -41.19
N GLY A 17 13.60 -47.07 -41.07
CA GLY A 17 12.61 -48.09 -41.47
C GLY A 17 11.36 -48.09 -40.59
N VAL A 18 11.53 -47.96 -39.27
CA VAL A 18 10.42 -47.84 -38.31
C VAL A 18 9.63 -46.55 -38.57
N LEU A 19 10.31 -45.43 -38.77
CA LEU A 19 9.67 -44.14 -39.09
C LEU A 19 8.89 -44.19 -40.40
N ALA A 20 9.43 -44.85 -41.43
CA ALA A 20 8.73 -45.02 -42.71
C ALA A 20 7.50 -45.93 -42.60
N ALA A 21 7.56 -46.97 -41.77
CA ALA A 21 6.43 -47.86 -41.51
C ALA A 21 5.30 -47.13 -40.73
N GLU A 22 5.67 -46.38 -39.69
CA GLU A 22 4.73 -45.54 -38.93
C GLU A 22 4.11 -44.45 -39.80
N ALA A 23 4.90 -43.76 -40.64
CA ALA A 23 4.39 -42.77 -41.57
C ALA A 23 3.38 -43.37 -42.57
N SER A 24 3.61 -44.60 -43.03
CA SER A 24 2.69 -45.31 -43.90
C SER A 24 1.41 -45.73 -43.18
N ALA A 25 1.51 -46.11 -41.90
CA ALA A 25 0.36 -46.45 -41.07
C ALA A 25 -0.53 -45.22 -40.83
N ILE A 26 0.07 -44.06 -40.52
CA ILE A 26 -0.62 -42.77 -40.36
C ILE A 26 -1.29 -42.35 -41.68
N ALA A 27 -0.59 -42.52 -42.82
CA ALA A 27 -1.12 -42.20 -44.14
C ALA A 27 -2.31 -43.09 -44.58
N GLY A 28 -2.46 -44.28 -43.96
CA GLY A 28 -3.56 -45.22 -44.23
C GLY A 28 -4.78 -45.05 -43.33
N MET A 29 -4.74 -44.18 -42.32
CA MET A 29 -5.86 -43.95 -41.39
C MET A 29 -7.02 -43.23 -42.09
N ALA A 30 -8.26 -43.55 -41.69
CA ALA A 30 -9.42 -42.78 -42.15
C ALA A 30 -9.34 -41.35 -41.58
N GLU A 31 -9.72 -40.35 -42.38
CA GLU A 31 -9.63 -38.93 -42.01
C GLU A 31 -10.31 -38.60 -40.67
N ALA A 32 -11.42 -39.29 -40.35
CA ALA A 32 -12.12 -39.15 -39.07
C ALA A 32 -11.32 -39.69 -37.87
N GLU A 33 -10.59 -40.80 -38.03
CA GLU A 33 -9.74 -41.37 -36.98
C GLU A 33 -8.52 -40.49 -36.72
N PHE A 34 -7.94 -39.94 -37.80
CA PHE A 34 -6.85 -38.97 -37.70
C PHE A 34 -7.30 -37.67 -36.99
N ALA A 35 -8.50 -37.17 -37.29
CA ALA A 35 -9.05 -35.98 -36.65
C ALA A 35 -9.31 -36.18 -35.15
N VAL A 36 -9.82 -37.35 -34.74
CA VAL A 36 -9.99 -37.69 -33.32
C VAL A 36 -8.63 -37.79 -32.62
N GLY A 37 -7.66 -38.49 -33.21
CA GLY A 37 -6.32 -38.61 -32.64
C GLY A 37 -5.61 -37.26 -32.50
N LEU A 38 -5.74 -36.36 -33.48
CA LEU A 38 -5.21 -35.00 -33.38
C LEU A 38 -5.90 -34.21 -32.25
N ALA A 39 -7.22 -34.28 -32.15
CA ALA A 39 -7.97 -33.60 -31.10
C ALA A 39 -7.58 -34.08 -29.70
N GLU A 40 -7.36 -35.39 -29.51
CA GLU A 40 -6.89 -35.97 -28.25
C GLU A 40 -5.48 -35.47 -27.88
N VAL A 41 -4.56 -35.41 -28.85
CA VAL A 41 -3.20 -34.89 -28.64
C VAL A 41 -3.22 -33.40 -28.30
N GLU A 42 -4.04 -32.60 -28.99
CA GLU A 42 -4.22 -31.17 -28.71
C GLU A 42 -4.85 -30.92 -27.34
N ASP A 43 -5.83 -31.74 -26.95
CA ASP A 43 -6.45 -31.69 -25.62
C ASP A 43 -5.42 -32.01 -24.52
N GLU A 44 -4.62 -33.06 -24.71
CA GLU A 44 -3.58 -33.45 -23.76
C GLU A 44 -2.48 -32.37 -23.66
N PHE A 45 -2.07 -31.79 -24.79
CA PHE A 45 -1.12 -30.68 -24.79
C PHE A 45 -1.69 -29.46 -24.03
N ARG A 46 -2.96 -29.10 -24.28
CA ARG A 46 -3.64 -28.02 -23.53
C ARG A 46 -3.76 -28.33 -22.04
N ARG A 47 -3.99 -29.58 -21.65
CA ARG A 47 -4.01 -30.01 -20.22
C ARG A 47 -2.64 -29.81 -19.58
N ARG A 48 -1.57 -30.35 -20.18
CA ARG A 48 -0.20 -30.21 -19.67
C ARG A 48 0.23 -28.75 -19.58
N GLN A 49 -0.08 -27.95 -20.60
CA GLN A 49 0.22 -26.52 -20.58
C GLN A 49 -0.47 -25.81 -19.41
N ARG A 50 -1.75 -26.13 -19.13
CA ARG A 50 -2.47 -25.58 -17.96
C ARG A 50 -1.82 -26.00 -16.64
N ASP A 51 -1.41 -27.26 -16.53
CA ASP A 51 -0.75 -27.78 -15.34
C ASP A 51 0.61 -27.12 -15.10
N ASP A 52 1.41 -26.92 -16.15
CA ASP A 52 2.69 -26.22 -16.08
C ASP A 52 2.51 -24.78 -15.61
N VAL A 53 1.51 -24.08 -16.15
CA VAL A 53 1.15 -22.72 -15.71
C VAL A 53 0.71 -22.71 -14.24
N ALA A 54 -0.08 -23.69 -13.79
CA ALA A 54 -0.49 -23.80 -12.40
C ALA A 54 0.71 -24.02 -11.46
N ARG A 55 1.66 -24.90 -11.85
CA ARG A 55 2.89 -25.14 -11.09
C ARG A 55 3.78 -23.91 -11.04
N ALA A 56 3.96 -23.20 -12.16
CA ALA A 56 4.76 -21.98 -12.20
C ALA A 56 4.16 -20.88 -11.31
N ARG A 57 2.84 -20.71 -11.30
CA ARG A 57 2.15 -19.78 -10.38
C ARG A 57 2.38 -20.15 -8.92
N HIS A 58 2.25 -21.44 -8.59
CA HIS A 58 2.48 -21.90 -7.23
C HIS A 58 3.93 -21.69 -6.79
N ALA A 59 4.91 -22.01 -7.65
CA ALA A 59 6.33 -21.77 -7.37
C ALA A 59 6.61 -20.28 -7.16
N SER A 60 6.13 -19.41 -8.05
CA SER A 60 6.30 -17.95 -7.91
C SER A 60 5.66 -17.40 -6.64
N PHE A 61 4.50 -17.93 -6.23
CA PHE A 61 3.86 -17.57 -4.96
C PHE A 61 4.73 -17.96 -3.75
N VAL A 62 5.25 -19.18 -3.73
CA VAL A 62 6.14 -19.66 -2.66
C VAL A 62 7.44 -18.85 -2.62
N GLU A 63 8.07 -18.60 -3.77
CA GLU A 63 9.28 -17.77 -3.88
C GLU A 63 9.04 -16.34 -3.36
N SER A 64 7.86 -15.76 -3.60
CA SER A 64 7.49 -14.46 -3.02
C SER A 64 7.46 -14.52 -1.50
N LEU A 65 6.78 -15.52 -0.91
CA LEU A 65 6.71 -15.66 0.54
C LEU A 65 8.09 -15.85 1.19
N GLU A 66 8.98 -16.59 0.53
CA GLU A 66 10.36 -16.77 0.99
C GLU A 66 11.17 -15.47 0.92
N LEU A 67 10.98 -14.67 -0.14
CA LEU A 67 11.59 -13.34 -0.26
C LEU A 67 11.13 -12.42 0.87
N ASP A 68 9.83 -12.44 1.20
CA ASP A 68 9.23 -11.57 2.22
C ASP A 68 9.80 -11.87 3.59
N ARG A 69 9.86 -13.16 3.91
CA ARG A 69 10.46 -13.64 5.15
C ARG A 69 11.94 -13.28 5.23
N ALA A 70 12.71 -13.49 4.16
CA ALA A 70 14.13 -13.16 4.13
C ALA A 70 14.36 -11.64 4.30
N ALA A 71 13.53 -10.81 3.64
CA ALA A 71 13.57 -9.37 3.79
C ALA A 71 13.22 -8.93 5.21
N TYR A 72 12.20 -9.53 5.83
CA TYR A 72 11.82 -9.27 7.22
C TYR A 72 12.94 -9.63 8.21
N GLU A 73 13.55 -10.80 8.05
CA GLU A 73 14.66 -11.26 8.90
C GLU A 73 15.89 -10.34 8.76
N LEU A 74 16.19 -9.88 7.54
CA LEU A 74 17.26 -8.92 7.30
C LEU A 74 16.95 -7.55 7.92
N ALA A 75 15.71 -7.07 7.80
CA ALA A 75 15.26 -5.84 8.44
C ALA A 75 15.41 -5.89 9.96
N CYS A 76 15.02 -7.01 10.59
CA CYS A 76 15.18 -7.23 12.02
C CYS A 76 16.64 -7.16 12.47
N ARG A 77 17.59 -7.65 11.66
CA ARG A 77 19.02 -7.55 11.96
C ARG A 77 19.51 -6.11 11.91
N HIS A 78 19.19 -5.38 10.84
CA HIS A 78 19.55 -3.95 10.74
C HIS A 78 18.93 -3.12 11.86
N GLU A 79 17.69 -3.43 12.25
CA GLU A 79 17.03 -2.78 13.38
C GLU A 79 17.77 -3.06 14.71
N ALA A 80 18.21 -4.30 14.94
CA ALA A 80 18.99 -4.67 16.12
C ALA A 80 20.36 -4.00 16.16
N ASP A 81 20.97 -3.78 14.98
CA ASP A 81 22.24 -3.06 14.82
C ASP A 81 22.08 -1.54 14.92
N GLY A 82 20.84 -1.03 15.01
CA GLY A 82 20.52 0.39 15.11
C GLY A 82 20.53 1.15 13.77
N ASP A 83 20.71 0.45 12.65
CA ASP A 83 20.60 1.02 11.30
C ASP A 83 19.12 1.08 10.87
N LEU A 84 18.42 2.08 11.40
CA LEU A 84 17.01 2.30 11.10
C LEU A 84 16.77 2.59 9.61
N GLY A 85 17.75 3.14 8.89
CA GLY A 85 17.63 3.47 7.47
C GLY A 85 17.54 2.21 6.61
N GLU A 86 18.48 1.28 6.82
CA GLU A 86 18.44 -0.01 6.13
C GLU A 86 17.29 -0.89 6.61
N ALA A 87 16.96 -0.86 7.92
CA ALA A 87 15.80 -1.58 8.43
C ALA A 87 14.50 -1.17 7.71
N VAL A 88 14.27 0.14 7.52
CA VAL A 88 13.12 0.66 6.76
C VAL A 88 13.12 0.17 5.32
N ARG A 89 14.28 0.16 4.64
CA ARG A 89 14.38 -0.32 3.25
C ARG A 89 13.92 -1.77 3.13
N TRP A 90 14.34 -2.64 4.04
CA TRP A 90 13.99 -4.06 4.01
C TRP A 90 12.56 -4.32 4.50
N TYR A 91 12.07 -3.58 5.49
CA TYR A 91 10.68 -3.68 5.91
C TYR A 91 9.69 -3.26 4.82
N ARG A 92 10.02 -2.29 3.96
CA ARG A 92 9.19 -1.95 2.79
C ARG A 92 9.02 -3.12 1.82
N VAL A 93 10.10 -3.88 1.58
CA VAL A 93 10.05 -5.05 0.69
C VAL A 93 9.13 -6.11 1.28
N ALA A 94 9.28 -6.42 2.57
CA ALA A 94 8.45 -7.42 3.24
C ALA A 94 6.98 -6.97 3.36
N ALA A 95 6.72 -5.70 3.71
CA ALA A 95 5.35 -5.17 3.84
C ALA A 95 4.63 -5.10 2.48
N GLY A 96 5.35 -4.84 1.38
CA GLY A 96 4.78 -4.78 0.04
C GLY A 96 4.15 -6.08 -0.47
N ASN A 97 4.42 -7.21 0.19
CA ASN A 97 3.86 -8.52 -0.13
C ASN A 97 2.92 -9.04 0.99
N ASP A 98 2.19 -8.13 1.65
CA ASP A 98 1.17 -8.41 2.68
C ASP A 98 1.70 -9.09 3.97
N HIS A 99 2.99 -8.96 4.27
CA HIS A 99 3.52 -9.41 5.56
C HIS A 99 3.10 -8.45 6.69
N GLY A 100 1.95 -8.70 7.32
CA GLY A 100 1.34 -7.81 8.33
C GLY A 100 2.26 -7.42 9.50
N ASP A 101 3.05 -8.37 10.04
CA ASP A 101 4.08 -8.07 11.05
C ASP A 101 5.12 -7.05 10.54
N ALA A 102 5.49 -7.11 9.27
CA ALA A 102 6.47 -6.22 8.67
C ALA A 102 5.91 -4.79 8.55
N ALA A 103 4.63 -4.64 8.19
CA ALA A 103 3.97 -3.33 8.14
C ALA A 103 3.94 -2.65 9.53
N LEU A 104 3.62 -3.41 10.58
CA LEU A 104 3.64 -2.90 11.96
C LEU A 104 5.05 -2.44 12.38
N ARG A 105 6.08 -3.24 12.06
CA ARG A 105 7.47 -2.91 12.35
C ARG A 105 7.99 -1.74 11.50
N LEU A 106 7.57 -1.64 10.25
CA LEU A 106 7.87 -0.51 9.37
C LEU A 106 7.39 0.80 10.00
N GLY A 107 6.12 0.86 10.42
CA GLY A 107 5.56 2.03 11.09
C GLY A 107 6.35 2.43 12.34
N ARG A 108 6.71 1.47 13.20
CA ARG A 108 7.52 1.71 14.41
C ARG A 108 8.93 2.22 14.11
N THR A 109 9.51 1.77 13.00
CA THR A 109 10.88 2.13 12.62
C THR A 109 10.90 3.51 11.98
N LEU A 110 9.92 3.82 11.13
CA LEU A 110 9.73 5.15 10.53
C LEU A 110 9.43 6.22 11.58
N ASP A 111 8.58 5.94 12.58
CA ASP A 111 8.30 6.88 13.67
C ASP A 111 9.56 7.19 14.51
N ARG A 112 10.36 6.16 14.82
CA ARG A 112 11.68 6.34 15.46
C ARG A 112 12.63 7.16 14.60
N LEU A 113 12.68 6.89 13.30
CA LEU A 113 13.54 7.62 12.36
C LEU A 113 13.12 9.10 12.26
N ALA A 114 11.82 9.37 12.17
CA ALA A 114 11.25 10.72 12.18
C ALA A 114 11.56 11.47 13.48
N GLY A 115 11.54 10.76 14.62
CA GLY A 115 11.95 11.31 15.91
C GLY A 115 13.46 11.61 16.00
N ALA A 116 14.31 10.74 15.46
CA ALA A 116 15.76 10.87 15.51
C ALA A 116 16.32 12.01 14.64
N GLN A 117 15.67 12.29 13.51
CA GLN A 117 16.11 13.34 12.57
C GLN A 117 15.78 14.78 13.04
N GLY A 118 15.17 14.96 14.22
CA GLY A 118 14.97 16.27 14.88
C GLY A 118 13.98 17.20 14.19
N ARG A 119 13.58 16.88 12.96
CA ARG A 119 12.39 17.38 12.27
C ARG A 119 11.65 16.14 11.82
N ALA A 120 10.46 15.90 12.39
CA ALA A 120 9.60 14.85 11.89
C ALA A 120 9.27 15.20 10.44
N GLU A 121 10.01 14.62 9.49
CA GLU A 121 9.78 14.87 8.08
C GLU A 121 8.38 14.34 7.79
N LEU A 122 7.49 15.23 7.33
CA LEU A 122 6.08 14.91 7.13
C LEU A 122 5.90 13.63 6.30
N HIS A 123 6.84 13.35 5.39
CA HIS A 123 6.83 12.14 4.59
C HIS A 123 7.02 10.87 5.42
N LEU A 124 7.96 10.84 6.38
CA LEU A 124 8.19 9.69 7.26
C LEU A 124 7.01 9.43 8.17
N VAL A 125 6.40 10.51 8.69
CA VAL A 125 5.19 10.41 9.53
C VAL A 125 3.99 9.91 8.73
N THR A 126 3.83 10.40 7.49
CA THR A 126 2.75 9.96 6.60
C THR A 126 2.93 8.48 6.21
N GLU A 127 4.16 8.10 5.88
CA GLU A 127 4.49 6.71 5.54
C GLU A 127 4.31 5.77 6.74
N ALA A 128 4.70 6.21 7.95
CA ALA A 128 4.45 5.45 9.17
C ALA A 128 2.94 5.26 9.42
N ALA A 129 2.13 6.29 9.19
CA ALA A 129 0.67 6.20 9.32
C ALA A 129 0.08 5.19 8.34
N GLN A 130 0.57 5.18 7.09
CA GLN A 130 0.15 4.21 6.07
C GLN A 130 0.52 2.79 6.48
N ALA A 131 1.76 2.55 6.90
CA ALA A 131 2.21 1.24 7.35
C ALA A 131 1.41 0.71 8.56
N TYR A 132 1.04 1.59 9.50
CA TYR A 132 0.15 1.21 10.60
C TYR A 132 -1.29 0.93 10.13
N ALA A 133 -1.81 1.67 9.16
CA ALA A 133 -3.14 1.42 8.62
C ALA A 133 -3.20 0.06 7.90
N GLU A 134 -2.14 -0.30 7.16
CA GLU A 134 -1.99 -1.63 6.55
C GLU A 134 -1.90 -2.73 7.61
N ALA A 135 -1.12 -2.53 8.67
CA ALA A 135 -1.06 -3.46 9.80
C ALA A 135 -2.43 -3.62 10.48
N TYR A 136 -3.18 -2.52 10.67
CA TYR A 136 -4.52 -2.58 11.22
C TYR A 136 -5.47 -3.40 10.33
N ALA A 137 -5.40 -3.20 9.01
CA ALA A 137 -6.18 -3.97 8.04
C ALA A 137 -5.81 -5.46 8.05
N ALA A 138 -4.55 -5.80 8.32
CA ALA A 138 -4.06 -7.18 8.49
C ALA A 138 -4.44 -7.82 9.84
N GLY A 139 -5.12 -7.10 10.74
CA GLY A 139 -5.63 -7.62 12.01
C GLY A 139 -4.79 -7.28 13.25
N TYR A 140 -3.93 -6.26 13.18
CA TYR A 140 -3.15 -5.77 14.32
C TYR A 140 -3.82 -4.51 14.91
N PRO A 141 -4.77 -4.65 15.86
CA PRO A 141 -5.52 -3.52 16.40
C PRO A 141 -4.62 -2.50 17.12
N GLU A 142 -3.51 -2.96 17.70
CA GLU A 142 -2.50 -2.12 18.34
C GLU A 142 -1.88 -1.06 17.41
N ALA A 143 -2.00 -1.23 16.08
CA ALA A 143 -1.55 -0.24 15.12
C ALA A 143 -2.37 1.06 15.19
N ALA A 144 -3.66 0.99 15.58
CA ALA A 144 -4.49 2.18 15.75
C ALA A 144 -3.97 3.08 16.88
N ASP A 145 -3.66 2.49 18.04
CA ASP A 145 -3.09 3.21 19.17
C ASP A 145 -1.77 3.90 18.78
N ARG A 146 -0.96 3.25 17.95
CA ARG A 146 0.31 3.81 17.44
C ARG A 146 0.11 4.99 16.52
N ILE A 147 -0.93 4.98 15.69
CA ILE A 147 -1.29 6.14 14.85
C ILE A 147 -1.64 7.32 15.74
N ASP A 148 -2.47 7.11 16.77
CA ASP A 148 -2.88 8.16 17.69
C ASP A 148 -1.69 8.75 18.48
N GLU A 149 -0.84 7.89 19.03
CA GLU A 149 0.40 8.29 19.72
C GLU A 149 1.32 9.13 18.82
N MET A 150 1.53 8.68 17.59
CA MET A 150 2.39 9.35 16.61
C MET A 150 1.81 10.72 16.21
N LEU A 151 0.51 10.80 15.92
CA LEU A 151 -0.17 12.04 15.54
C LEU A 151 -0.19 13.06 16.69
N ALA A 152 -0.41 12.61 17.92
CA ALA A 152 -0.31 13.44 19.11
C ALA A 152 1.12 14.03 19.24
N GLY A 153 2.14 13.19 19.10
CA GLY A 153 3.54 13.61 19.14
C GLY A 153 3.96 14.54 17.99
N TYR A 154 3.35 14.39 16.81
CA TYR A 154 3.59 15.30 15.67
C TYR A 154 2.92 16.66 15.86
N SER A 155 1.67 16.67 16.35
CA SER A 155 0.91 17.89 16.62
C SER A 155 1.61 18.76 17.68
N CYS A 156 2.06 18.15 18.79
CA CYS A 156 2.82 18.86 19.81
C CYS A 156 4.16 19.44 19.31
N ARG A 157 4.81 18.79 18.33
CA ARG A 157 6.10 19.27 17.76
C ARG A 157 5.94 20.39 16.74
N ARG A 158 4.83 20.43 15.98
CA ARG A 158 4.47 21.60 15.15
C ARG A 158 4.06 22.80 15.99
N GLU A 159 3.39 22.54 17.11
CA GLU A 159 2.90 23.54 18.06
C GLU A 159 3.97 23.96 19.09
N GLY A 160 5.20 24.21 18.63
CA GLY A 160 6.23 24.79 19.49
C GLY A 160 5.75 26.08 20.17
N PRO A 161 6.42 26.54 21.26
CA PRO A 161 5.98 27.67 22.08
C PRO A 161 5.77 29.00 21.32
N GLN A 162 6.20 29.09 20.06
CA GLN A 162 6.02 30.24 19.17
C GLN A 162 4.60 30.42 18.62
N GLN A 163 3.70 29.43 18.71
CA GLN A 163 2.25 29.60 18.42
C GLN A 163 1.38 29.85 19.67
N ARG A 164 2.01 30.02 20.85
CA ARG A 164 1.37 30.67 22.01
C ARG A 164 1.38 32.20 21.94
N ALA A 165 1.77 32.80 20.81
CA ALA A 165 1.22 34.10 20.45
C ALA A 165 -0.18 33.84 19.89
N ALA A 166 -1.14 33.54 20.77
CA ALA A 166 -2.55 33.48 20.39
C ALA A 166 -2.85 34.79 19.65
N CYS A 167 -3.13 34.70 18.36
CA CYS A 167 -3.56 35.86 17.61
C CYS A 167 -4.89 36.30 18.22
N SER A 168 -4.85 37.33 19.07
CA SER A 168 -6.00 37.84 19.81
C SER A 168 -6.89 38.71 18.93
N ARG A 169 -6.61 38.84 17.63
CA ARG A 169 -7.27 39.78 16.73
C ARG A 169 -8.79 39.59 16.69
N VAL A 170 -9.29 38.35 16.77
CA VAL A 170 -10.73 38.07 16.83
C VAL A 170 -11.29 38.36 18.24
N ARG A 171 -10.57 37.96 19.29
CA ARG A 171 -10.92 38.23 20.69
C ARG A 171 -10.97 39.73 21.03
N ASP A 172 -10.00 40.51 20.59
CA ASP A 172 -9.90 41.96 20.82
C ASP A 172 -11.03 42.72 20.11
N LEU A 173 -11.46 42.23 18.94
CA LEU A 173 -12.59 42.79 18.19
C LEU A 173 -13.94 42.38 18.77
N ALA A 174 -14.08 41.15 19.27
CA ALA A 174 -15.28 40.69 19.94
C ALA A 174 -15.49 41.38 21.30
N SER A 175 -14.41 41.79 21.98
CA SER A 175 -14.49 42.57 23.22
C SER A 175 -15.05 43.98 23.01
N VAL A 176 -15.03 44.49 21.78
CA VAL A 176 -15.69 45.75 21.40
C VAL A 176 -17.10 45.38 20.94
N ASN A 177 -18.08 45.39 21.86
CA ASN A 177 -19.49 45.04 21.66
C ASN A 177 -20.25 45.97 20.69
N GLY A 178 -19.70 46.24 19.50
CA GLY A 178 -20.31 47.01 18.44
C GLY A 178 -20.70 46.12 17.26
N VAL A 179 -21.77 46.48 16.56
CA VAL A 179 -22.14 45.88 15.27
C VAL A 179 -20.95 46.07 14.32
N LEU A 180 -20.30 44.97 13.95
CA LEU A 180 -19.15 45.00 13.04
C LEU A 180 -19.60 45.48 11.66
N SER A 181 -18.85 46.41 11.06
CA SER A 181 -19.08 46.79 9.67
C SER A 181 -18.79 45.62 8.74
N GLU A 182 -19.48 45.57 7.59
CA GLU A 182 -19.31 44.51 6.59
C GLU A 182 -17.85 44.37 6.12
N GLU A 183 -17.14 45.50 5.99
CA GLU A 183 -15.71 45.52 5.65
C GLU A 183 -14.86 44.82 6.70
N ARG A 184 -15.18 45.04 7.99
CA ARG A 184 -14.46 44.41 9.10
C ARG A 184 -14.76 42.92 9.21
N ILE A 185 -15.98 42.50 8.89
CA ILE A 185 -16.36 41.08 8.78
C ILE A 185 -15.53 40.41 7.66
N ARG A 186 -15.42 41.04 6.48
CA ARG A 186 -14.60 40.50 5.38
C ARG A 186 -13.12 40.43 5.70
N GLU A 187 -12.58 41.41 6.42
CA GLU A 187 -11.19 41.39 6.90
C GLU A 187 -10.95 40.26 7.90
N LEU A 188 -11.86 40.07 8.85
CA LEU A 188 -11.79 39.00 9.85
C LEU A 188 -11.91 37.62 9.22
N SER A 189 -12.84 37.43 8.28
CA SER A 189 -12.99 36.16 7.54
C SER A 189 -11.73 35.83 6.74
N ARG A 190 -11.11 36.81 6.08
CA ARG A 190 -9.83 36.61 5.35
C ARG A 190 -8.69 36.24 6.29
N HIS A 191 -8.65 36.81 7.48
CA HIS A 191 -7.62 36.53 8.47
C HIS A 191 -7.82 35.16 9.14
N ALA A 192 -9.05 34.85 9.56
CA ALA A 192 -9.44 33.55 10.13
C ALA A 192 -9.20 32.40 9.14
N ALA A 193 -9.44 32.60 7.83
CA ALA A 193 -9.13 31.61 6.80
C ALA A 193 -7.62 31.26 6.70
N ARG A 194 -6.73 32.07 7.28
CA ARG A 194 -5.27 31.90 7.25
C ARG A 194 -4.66 31.65 8.63
N CYS A 195 -5.46 31.66 9.70
CA CYS A 195 -5.01 31.50 11.08
C CYS A 195 -5.93 30.55 11.85
N VAL A 196 -5.42 29.36 12.19
CA VAL A 196 -6.20 28.28 12.84
C VAL A 196 -6.74 28.71 14.22
N THR A 197 -5.99 29.52 14.98
CA THR A 197 -6.42 30.05 16.28
C THR A 197 -7.60 31.02 16.14
N CYS A 198 -7.54 31.95 15.19
CA CYS A 198 -8.64 32.88 14.92
C CYS A 198 -9.86 32.19 14.28
N LEU A 199 -9.65 31.12 13.51
CA LEU A 199 -10.74 30.32 12.95
C LEU A 199 -11.55 29.64 14.06
N ALA A 200 -10.88 29.04 15.04
CA ALA A 200 -11.53 28.40 16.18
C ALA A 200 -12.33 29.42 17.03
N GLU A 201 -11.76 30.59 17.31
CA GLU A 201 -12.45 31.67 18.03
C GLU A 201 -13.62 32.26 17.24
N PHE A 202 -13.46 32.47 15.93
CA PHE A 202 -14.52 32.98 15.07
C PHE A 202 -15.70 32.00 14.97
N VAL A 203 -15.42 30.70 14.84
CA VAL A 203 -16.46 29.66 14.87
C VAL A 203 -17.17 29.61 16.22
N ALA A 204 -16.45 29.78 17.33
CA ALA A 204 -17.05 29.84 18.66
C ALA A 204 -17.98 31.06 18.81
N LEU A 205 -17.58 32.23 18.30
CA LEU A 205 -18.39 33.45 18.30
C LEU A 205 -19.66 33.28 17.44
N LEU A 206 -19.54 32.70 16.24
CA LEU A 206 -20.68 32.41 15.37
C LEU A 206 -21.68 31.46 16.05
N LYS A 207 -21.19 30.41 16.73
CA LYS A 207 -22.03 29.48 17.48
C LYS A 207 -22.78 30.17 18.62
N SER A 208 -22.11 31.06 19.38
CA SER A 208 -22.78 31.84 20.43
C SER A 208 -23.81 32.82 19.87
N ALA A 209 -23.53 33.46 18.74
CA ALA A 209 -24.46 34.37 18.08
C ALA A 209 -25.69 33.63 17.53
N SER A 210 -25.49 32.45 16.93
CA SER A 210 -26.59 31.61 16.44
C SER A 210 -27.46 31.07 17.58
N ALA A 211 -26.88 30.79 18.74
CA ALA A 211 -27.63 30.35 19.92
C ALA A 211 -28.45 31.48 20.58
N ALA A 212 -28.08 32.74 20.34
CA ALA A 212 -28.76 33.91 20.87
C ALA A 212 -29.92 34.42 19.98
N LEU A 213 -30.05 33.91 18.75
CA LEU A 213 -31.18 34.21 17.89
C LEU A 213 -32.40 33.38 18.32
N PRO A 214 -33.56 33.99 18.65
CA PRO A 214 -34.76 33.22 18.90
C PRO A 214 -35.13 32.47 17.63
N SER A 215 -35.31 31.15 17.74
CA SER A 215 -35.81 30.29 16.66
C SER A 215 -37.27 30.64 16.36
N GLY A 216 -37.48 31.75 15.66
CA GLY A 216 -38.77 32.09 15.06
C GLY A 216 -39.00 31.13 13.90
N GLY A 217 -40.03 30.29 14.04
CA GLY A 217 -40.43 29.33 13.02
C GLY A 217 -40.58 30.00 11.67
N VAL A 218 -39.87 29.48 10.68
CA VAL A 218 -40.15 29.77 9.28
C VAL A 218 -41.55 29.23 9.02
N ILE A 219 -42.53 30.13 8.89
CA ILE A 219 -43.85 29.78 8.38
C ILE A 219 -43.63 29.36 6.93
N ASP A 220 -43.94 28.10 6.63
CA ASP A 220 -43.99 27.58 5.27
C ASP A 220 -45.05 28.39 4.50
N PRO A 221 -44.70 29.03 3.37
CA PRO A 221 -45.68 29.77 2.57
C PRO A 221 -46.71 28.89 1.84
N TYR A 222 -46.73 27.56 2.07
CA TYR A 222 -47.64 26.61 1.43
C TYR A 222 -48.49 25.73 2.36
N ASP A 223 -48.62 26.05 3.65
CA ASP A 223 -49.64 25.46 4.54
C ASP A 223 -50.93 26.31 4.61
#